data_AF-A0A3C7W2T7-F1
#
_entry.id   AF-A0A3C7W2T7-F1
#
_cell.length_a   1.000
_cell.length_b   1.000
_cell.length_c   1.000
_cell.angle_alpha   90.00
_cell.angle_beta   90.00
_cell.angle_gamma   90.00
#
_symmetry.space_group_name_H-M   'P 1'
#
loop_
_entity.id
_entity.type
_entity.pdbx_description
1 polymer ?
#
loop_
_entity_poly.entity_id
_entity_poly.type
_entity_poly.pdbx_seq_one_letter_code
_entity_poly.pdbx_strand_id
1 'polypeptide(L)'
;STWRYLMRDPDSAAHALGKLLKHLGEDNILWGTDSIWYGSPQDQIQAFRAFRIDPAVAEQHGYPALTAARKRKIFAGNALRVYDVDPALAGSLRADRVARARARYREQPDPHFRTHGPTTRRQFLNLARWAGDGPL
;
A
#
# COMPACT_ATOMS: atom_id res chain seq x y z
N SER A 1 -6.39 -5.54 -3.58
CA SER A 1 -5.42 -4.48 -3.90
C SER A 1 -4.73 -4.77 -5.21
N THR A 2 -4.84 -3.86 -6.19
CA THR A 2 -4.20 -4.02 -7.52
C THR A 2 -2.71 -4.32 -7.42
N TRP A 3 -1.97 -3.55 -6.61
CA TRP A 3 -0.53 -3.75 -6.42
C TRP A 3 -0.20 -5.13 -5.83
N ARG A 4 -0.94 -5.56 -4.79
CA ARG A 4 -0.74 -6.87 -4.16
C ARG A 4 -0.93 -8.03 -5.13
N TYR A 5 -1.90 -7.93 -6.04
CA TYR A 5 -2.11 -8.95 -7.06
C TYR A 5 -1.04 -8.92 -8.15
N LEU A 6 -0.67 -7.73 -8.63
CA LEU A 6 0.39 -7.57 -9.64
C LEU A 6 1.73 -8.09 -9.13
N MET A 7 2.07 -7.89 -7.86
CA MET A 7 3.34 -8.36 -7.31
C MET A 7 3.49 -9.88 -7.20
N ARG A 8 2.48 -10.67 -7.59
CA ARG A 8 2.62 -12.12 -7.80
C ARG A 8 3.39 -12.44 -9.08
N ASP A 9 3.43 -11.49 -10.01
CA ASP A 9 4.16 -11.55 -11.27
C ASP A 9 4.83 -10.19 -11.55
N PRO A 10 6.14 -10.06 -11.25
CA PRO A 10 6.88 -8.80 -11.42
C PRO A 10 6.80 -8.22 -12.84
N ASP A 11 6.65 -9.03 -13.87
CA ASP A 11 6.54 -8.57 -15.27
C ASP A 11 5.20 -7.86 -15.49
N SER A 12 4.11 -8.45 -15.01
CA SER A 12 2.80 -7.79 -14.97
C SER A 12 2.85 -6.47 -14.19
N ALA A 13 3.56 -6.42 -13.06
CA ALA A 13 3.73 -5.19 -12.29
C ALA A 13 4.52 -4.12 -13.08
N ALA A 14 5.56 -4.53 -13.81
CA ALA A 14 6.36 -3.65 -14.66
C ALA A 14 5.52 -3.06 -15.79
N HIS A 15 4.74 -3.88 -16.48
CA HIS A 15 3.86 -3.40 -17.54
C HIS A 15 2.75 -2.49 -17.02
N ALA A 16 2.14 -2.81 -15.88
CA ALA A 16 1.10 -1.98 -15.29
C ALA A 16 1.63 -0.59 -14.94
N LEU A 17 2.73 -0.51 -14.17
CA LEU A 17 3.34 0.77 -13.81
C LEU A 17 3.90 1.51 -15.02
N GLY A 18 4.55 0.80 -15.94
CA GLY A 18 5.11 1.37 -17.16
C GLY A 18 4.05 2.02 -18.03
N LYS A 19 2.91 1.36 -18.24
CA LYS A 19 1.77 1.91 -18.99
C LYS A 19 1.15 3.12 -18.29
N LEU A 20 0.95 3.05 -16.97
CA LEU A 20 0.43 4.19 -16.20
C LEU A 20 1.36 5.41 -16.32
N LEU A 21 2.66 5.21 -16.13
CA LEU A 21 3.65 6.28 -16.26
C LEU A 21 3.70 6.86 -17.68
N LYS A 22 3.67 6.00 -18.70
CA LYS A 22 3.76 6.40 -20.11
C LYS A 22 2.54 7.18 -20.58
N HIS A 23 1.34 6.74 -20.20
CA HIS A 23 0.09 7.25 -20.78
C HIS A 23 -0.64 8.25 -19.89
N LEU A 24 -0.51 8.15 -18.56
CA LEU A 24 -1.14 9.09 -17.63
C LEU A 24 -0.15 10.12 -17.08
N GLY A 25 1.15 9.82 -17.10
CA GLY A 25 2.17 10.66 -16.49
C GLY A 25 2.31 10.46 -14.98
N GLU A 26 3.48 10.81 -14.45
CA GLU A 26 3.84 10.57 -13.05
C GLU A 26 3.00 11.35 -12.03
N ASP A 27 2.34 12.43 -12.44
CA ASP A 27 1.54 13.30 -11.57
C ASP A 27 0.09 12.83 -11.37
N ASN A 28 -0.33 11.78 -12.10
CA ASN A 28 -1.71 11.28 -12.15
C ASN A 28 -1.87 9.87 -11.57
N ILE A 29 -0.89 9.40 -10.80
CA ILE A 29 -0.88 8.05 -10.21
C ILE A 29 -0.91 8.16 -8.69
N LEU A 30 -1.88 7.54 -8.03
CA LEU A 30 -2.05 7.55 -6.58
C LEU A 30 -1.75 6.18 -5.98
N TRP A 31 -1.17 6.16 -4.78
CA TRP A 31 -1.03 4.94 -3.98
C TRP A 31 -2.25 4.72 -3.08
N GLY A 32 -2.80 3.50 -3.09
CA GLY A 32 -3.85 3.05 -2.17
C GLY A 32 -3.42 1.78 -1.44
N THR A 33 -3.60 1.73 -0.11
CA THR A 33 -3.08 0.64 0.72
C THR A 33 -3.98 -0.59 0.80
N ASP A 34 -5.29 -0.40 0.62
CA ASP A 34 -6.30 -1.46 0.73
C ASP A 34 -6.28 -2.20 2.10
N SER A 35 -5.84 -1.50 3.13
CA SER A 35 -5.56 -2.08 4.45
C SER A 35 -6.79 -2.60 5.19
N ILE A 36 -7.98 -2.17 4.78
CA ILE A 36 -9.23 -2.65 5.36
C ILE A 36 -9.45 -4.14 5.07
N TRP A 37 -8.91 -4.66 3.96
CA TRP A 37 -9.09 -6.06 3.55
C TRP A 37 -7.88 -6.94 3.89
N TYR A 38 -6.67 -6.38 3.88
CA TYR A 38 -5.44 -7.17 3.95
C TYR A 38 -4.54 -6.82 5.14
N GLY A 39 -5.00 -5.94 6.03
CA GLY A 39 -4.24 -5.51 7.21
C GLY A 39 -3.12 -4.53 6.87
N SER A 40 -2.02 -4.60 7.62
CA SER A 40 -0.89 -3.66 7.48
C SER A 40 -0.31 -3.70 6.05
N PRO A 41 -0.15 -2.55 5.37
CA PRO A 41 0.38 -2.48 4.02
C PRO A 41 1.91 -2.38 3.99
N GLN A 42 2.57 -2.59 5.13
CA GLN A 42 4.00 -2.29 5.29
C GLN A 42 4.88 -3.12 4.35
N ASP A 43 4.55 -4.39 4.14
CA ASP A 43 5.20 -5.28 3.18
C ASP A 43 5.06 -4.74 1.74
N GLN A 44 3.87 -4.30 1.36
CA GLN A 44 3.58 -3.75 0.04
C GLN A 44 4.32 -2.44 -0.22
N ILE A 45 4.43 -1.58 0.79
CA ILE A 45 5.22 -0.34 0.72
C ILE A 45 6.70 -0.66 0.48
N GLN A 46 7.26 -1.65 1.19
CA GLN A 46 8.65 -2.04 0.99
C GLN A 46 8.86 -2.67 -0.39
N ALA A 47 7.94 -3.51 -0.84
CA ALA A 47 7.97 -4.10 -2.17
C ALA A 47 8.00 -3.02 -3.26
N PHE A 48 7.12 -2.02 -3.21
CA PHE A 48 7.12 -0.92 -4.19
C PHE A 48 8.37 -0.04 -4.10
N ARG A 49 8.91 0.20 -2.90
CA ARG A 49 10.17 0.92 -2.72
C ARG A 49 11.35 0.19 -3.37
N ALA A 50 11.42 -1.13 -3.24
CA ALA A 50 12.47 -1.95 -3.85
C ALA A 50 12.26 -2.17 -5.36
N PHE A 51 11.01 -2.24 -5.81
CA PHE A 51 10.65 -2.57 -7.19
C PHE A 51 11.29 -1.63 -8.21
N ARG A 52 11.82 -2.20 -9.29
CA ARG A 52 12.35 -1.48 -10.46
C ARG A 52 11.82 -2.18 -11.70
N ILE A 53 11.48 -1.38 -12.72
CA ILE A 53 11.23 -1.91 -14.06
C ILE A 53 12.61 -2.26 -14.63
N ASP A 54 12.77 -3.49 -15.13
CA ASP A 54 14.00 -3.91 -15.77
C ASP A 54 14.36 -2.98 -16.95
N PRO A 55 15.62 -2.52 -17.09
CA PRO A 55 16.02 -1.63 -18.17
C PRO A 55 15.67 -2.14 -19.57
N ALA A 56 15.78 -3.45 -19.83
CA ALA A 56 15.46 -4.03 -21.14
C ALA A 56 13.96 -3.93 -21.44
N VAL A 57 13.11 -4.20 -20.44
CA VAL A 57 11.65 -4.04 -20.56
C VAL A 57 11.30 -2.56 -20.74
N ALA A 58 11.97 -1.67 -20.01
CA ALA A 58 11.75 -0.23 -20.11
C ALA A 58 12.11 0.30 -21.51
N GLU A 59 13.25 -0.12 -22.07
CA GLU A 59 13.69 0.24 -23.41
C GLU A 59 12.75 -0.31 -24.48
N GLN A 60 12.44 -1.60 -24.44
CA GLN A 60 11.58 -2.28 -25.41
C GLN A 60 10.18 -1.64 -25.51
N HIS A 61 9.62 -1.19 -24.39
CA HIS A 61 8.25 -0.65 -24.35
C HIS A 61 8.19 0.89 -24.23
N GLY A 62 9.34 1.55 -24.11
CA GLY A 62 9.43 2.99 -23.85
C GLY A 62 8.79 3.39 -22.52
N TYR A 63 9.01 2.61 -21.47
CA TYR A 63 8.50 2.93 -20.12
C TYR A 63 9.46 3.87 -19.39
N PRO A 64 8.96 4.95 -18.78
CA PRO A 64 9.78 5.79 -17.92
C PRO A 64 10.34 5.01 -16.73
N ALA A 65 11.62 5.22 -16.40
CA ALA A 65 12.25 4.59 -15.24
C ALA A 65 11.53 4.97 -13.93
N LEU A 66 11.30 4.02 -13.03
CA LEU A 66 10.64 4.29 -11.75
C LEU A 66 11.62 4.87 -10.71
N THR A 67 11.97 6.16 -10.87
CA THR A 67 12.93 6.88 -10.02
C THR A 67 12.41 7.09 -8.59
N ALA A 68 13.31 7.40 -7.66
CA ALA A 68 12.94 7.77 -6.30
C ALA A 68 12.00 9.01 -6.26
N ALA A 69 12.20 9.98 -7.17
CA ALA A 69 11.31 11.14 -7.29
C ALA A 69 9.89 10.74 -7.70
N ARG A 70 9.73 9.88 -8.71
CA ARG A 70 8.43 9.33 -9.14
C ARG A 70 7.75 8.54 -8.03
N LYS A 71 8.50 7.70 -7.33
CA LYS A 71 7.95 6.96 -6.17
C LYS A 71 7.45 7.89 -5.08
N ARG A 72 8.14 8.99 -4.79
CA ARG A 72 7.68 10.01 -3.83
C ARG A 72 6.39 10.70 -4.29
N LYS A 73 6.27 11.01 -5.59
CA LYS A 73 5.03 11.54 -6.17
C LYS A 73 3.87 10.56 -5.99
N ILE A 74 4.07 9.29 -6.38
CA ILE A 74 3.04 8.23 -6.29
C ILE A 74 2.61 7.96 -4.85
N PHE A 75 3.56 7.88 -3.91
CA PHE A 75 3.24 7.57 -2.52
C PHE A 75 2.50 8.69 -1.78
N ALA A 76 2.79 9.95 -2.09
CA ALA A 76 2.28 11.07 -1.30
C ALA A 76 2.06 12.34 -2.12
N GLY A 77 3.04 12.74 -2.95
CA GLY A 77 3.00 14.05 -3.62
C GLY A 77 1.72 14.31 -4.42
N ASN A 78 1.26 13.31 -5.18
CA ASN A 78 0.04 13.43 -5.98
C ASN A 78 -1.21 13.53 -5.10
N ALA A 79 -1.24 12.79 -3.98
CA ALA A 79 -2.36 12.82 -3.04
C ALA A 79 -2.45 14.16 -2.30
N LEU A 80 -1.31 14.73 -1.87
CA LEU A 80 -1.27 16.04 -1.22
C LEU A 80 -1.91 17.13 -2.08
N ARG A 81 -1.63 17.11 -3.39
CA ARG A 81 -2.25 18.02 -4.36
C ARG A 81 -3.76 17.80 -4.50
N VAL A 82 -4.20 16.55 -4.59
CA VAL A 82 -5.63 16.21 -4.78
C VAL A 82 -6.47 16.55 -3.55
N TYR A 83 -5.92 16.33 -2.36
CA TYR A 83 -6.61 16.57 -1.09
C TYR A 83 -6.36 17.95 -0.49
N ASP A 84 -5.69 18.85 -1.23
CA ASP A 84 -5.34 20.21 -0.80
C ASP A 84 -4.65 20.24 0.58
N VAL A 85 -3.70 19.33 0.78
CA VAL A 85 -2.95 19.21 2.03
C VAL A 85 -1.62 19.92 1.89
N ASP A 86 -1.42 20.96 2.70
CA ASP A 86 -0.14 21.67 2.80
C ASP A 86 0.98 20.74 3.29
N PRO A 87 2.06 20.51 2.52
CA PRO A 87 3.21 19.73 2.97
C PRO A 87 3.85 20.25 4.27
N ALA A 88 3.72 21.54 4.58
CA ALA A 88 4.23 22.13 5.83
C ALA A 88 3.56 21.54 7.09
N LEU A 89 2.36 20.96 6.95
CA LEU A 89 1.67 20.23 8.02
C LEU A 89 2.51 19.09 8.59
N ALA A 90 3.42 18.50 7.79
CA ALA A 90 4.31 17.44 8.25
C ALA A 90 5.16 17.86 9.47
N GLY A 91 5.45 19.15 9.64
CA GLY A 91 6.13 19.69 10.81
C GLY A 91 5.29 19.58 12.09
N SER A 92 4.02 20.00 12.04
CA SER A 92 3.12 19.98 13.21
C SER A 92 2.72 18.56 13.62
N LEU A 93 2.63 17.62 12.67
CA LEU A 93 2.31 16.22 12.94
C LEU A 93 3.42 15.48 13.70
N ARG A 94 4.66 16.00 13.77
CA ARG A 94 5.78 15.33 14.47
C ARG A 94 5.56 15.14 15.96
N ALA A 95 4.75 16.00 16.57
CA ALA A 95 4.47 15.98 18.01
C ALA A 95 3.01 15.66 18.34
N ASP A 96 2.22 15.24 17.35
CA ASP A 96 0.80 14.96 17.55
C ASP A 96 0.56 13.69 18.39
N ARG A 97 -0.72 13.40 18.65
CA ARG A 97 -1.11 12.21 19.42
C ARG A 97 -0.67 10.91 18.73
N VAL A 98 -0.69 10.85 17.41
CA VAL A 98 -0.32 9.66 16.63
C VAL A 98 1.19 9.44 16.69
N ALA A 99 2.00 10.48 16.55
CA ALA A 99 3.45 10.45 16.67
C ALA A 99 3.89 10.01 18.07
N ARG A 100 3.25 10.55 19.12
CA ARG A 100 3.47 10.09 20.51
C ARG A 100 3.08 8.63 20.72
N ALA A 101 1.94 8.20 20.17
CA ALA A 101 1.52 6.80 20.24
C ALA A 101 2.50 5.87 19.53
N ARG A 102 2.98 6.25 18.33
CA ARG A 102 4.02 5.51 17.59
C ARG A 102 5.35 5.47 18.35
N ALA A 103 5.73 6.56 19.03
CA ALA A 103 6.94 6.59 19.86
C ALA A 103 6.84 5.61 21.03
N ARG A 104 5.75 5.65 21.79
CA ARG A 104 5.49 4.69 22.89
C ARG A 104 5.47 3.24 22.40
N TYR A 105 4.82 2.97 21.27
CA TYR A 105 4.82 1.63 20.67
C TYR A 105 6.23 1.14 20.30
N ARG A 106 7.15 2.03 19.91
CA ARG A 106 8.54 1.64 19.58
C ARG A 106 9.38 1.26 20.80
N GLU A 107 9.00 1.69 22.01
CA GLU A 107 9.69 1.31 23.24
C GLU A 107 9.41 -0.16 23.59
N GLN A 108 8.22 -0.67 23.26
CA GLN A 108 7.82 -2.07 23.42
C GLN A 108 6.99 -2.52 22.22
N PRO A 109 7.64 -2.79 21.07
CA PRO A 109 6.94 -3.16 19.86
C PRO A 109 6.39 -4.59 19.99
N ASP A 110 5.07 -4.73 19.84
CA ASP A 110 4.39 -6.03 19.76
C ASP A 110 3.73 -6.23 18.38
N PRO A 111 4.53 -6.40 17.30
CA PRO A 111 3.97 -6.63 15.98
C PRO A 111 3.35 -8.03 15.94
N HIS A 112 2.02 -8.09 15.84
CA HIS A 112 1.31 -9.35 15.70
C HIS A 112 0.71 -9.50 14.30
N PHE A 113 1.16 -10.52 13.56
CA PHE A 113 0.50 -11.02 12.34
C PHE A 113 -0.70 -11.93 12.67
N ARG A 114 -1.31 -11.74 13.85
CA ARG A 114 -2.41 -12.58 14.30
C ARG A 114 -3.61 -12.33 13.41
N THR A 115 -3.95 -13.32 12.59
CA THR A 115 -5.24 -13.36 11.90
C THR A 115 -6.32 -13.52 12.97
N HIS A 116 -7.11 -12.47 13.18
CA HIS A 116 -8.26 -12.53 14.07
C HIS A 116 -9.40 -13.26 13.36
N GLY A 117 -9.88 -14.34 13.98
CA GLY A 117 -10.92 -15.18 13.41
C GLY A 117 -10.98 -16.54 14.09
N PRO A 118 -11.98 -17.35 13.74
CA PRO A 118 -12.12 -18.69 14.28
C PRO A 118 -10.96 -19.58 13.78
N THR A 119 -10.11 -20.02 14.71
CA THR A 119 -9.01 -20.96 14.44
C THR A 119 -9.44 -22.41 14.64
N THR A 120 -10.66 -22.62 15.14
CA THR A 120 -11.25 -23.94 15.33
C THR A 120 -12.65 -24.01 14.71
N ARG A 121 -13.08 -25.21 14.31
CA ARG A 121 -14.44 -25.45 13.80
C ARG A 121 -15.52 -24.95 14.75
N ARG A 122 -15.32 -25.12 16.07
CA ARG A 122 -16.26 -24.63 17.08
C ARG A 122 -16.37 -23.10 17.09
N GLN A 123 -15.24 -22.39 17.02
CA GLN A 123 -15.26 -20.93 16.93
C GLN A 123 -15.92 -20.47 15.62
N PHE A 124 -15.73 -21.20 14.52
CA PHE A 124 -16.35 -20.88 13.23
C PHE A 124 -17.86 -21.04 13.30
N LEU A 125 -18.36 -22.17 13.81
CA LEU A 125 -19.78 -22.40 14.01
C LEU A 125 -20.41 -21.39 14.98
N ASN A 126 -19.67 -21.00 16.02
CA ASN A 126 -20.12 -19.96 16.93
C ASN A 126 -20.22 -18.60 16.23
N LEU A 127 -19.26 -18.21 15.40
CA LEU A 127 -19.32 -16.97 14.63
C LEU A 127 -20.46 -16.99 13.59
N ALA A 128 -20.64 -18.12 12.89
CA ALA A 128 -21.68 -18.30 11.89
C ALA A 128 -23.10 -18.11 12.46
N ARG A 129 -23.33 -18.50 13.73
CA ARG A 129 -24.62 -18.28 14.42
C ARG A 129 -24.99 -16.79 14.56
N TRP A 130 -24.01 -15.88 14.57
CA TRP A 130 -24.26 -14.43 14.68
C TRP A 130 -24.46 -13.76 13.33
N ALA A 131 -24.05 -14.41 12.24
CA ALA A 131 -24.15 -13.87 10.88
C ALA A 131 -25.56 -14.02 10.27
N GLY A 132 -26.44 -14.82 10.89
CA GLY A 132 -27.77 -15.16 10.34
C GLY A 132 -27.68 -16.08 9.11
N ASP A 133 -28.81 -16.69 8.74
CA ASP A 133 -28.92 -17.63 7.61
C ASP A 133 -28.83 -16.94 6.24
N GLY A 134 -27.70 -16.28 5.95
CA GLY A 134 -27.39 -15.79 4.61
C GLY A 134 -26.97 -16.96 3.69
N PRO A 135 -27.36 -16.96 2.40
CA PRO A 135 -27.19 -18.11 1.53
C PRO A 135 -25.71 -18.39 1.23
N LEU A 136 -25.37 -19.68 1.21
CA LEU A 136 -24.08 -20.24 0.78
C LEU A 136 -23.90 -20.15 -0.75
#